data_AF-A0A4P5ZCM7-F1
#
_entry.id   AF-A0A4P5ZCM7-F1
#
_cell.length_a   1.000
_cell.length_b   1.000
_cell.length_c   1.000
_cell.angle_alpha   90.00
_cell.angle_beta   90.00
_cell.angle_gamma   90.00
#
_symmetry.space_group_name_H-M   'P 1'
#
loop_
_entity.id
_entity.type
_entity.pdbx_description
1 polymer ?
#
loop_
_entity_poly.entity_id
_entity_poly.type
_entity_poly.pdbx_seq_one_letter_code
_entity_poly.pdbx_strand_id
1 'polypeptide(L)' 'MRTVEELITEALSLPSASRVLLVEKLVESLEFDVDETIQTLWIAEAKQRRDEIRTGVVQPIPGEEALSQVRRLLDK' A
#
# COMPACT_ATOMS: atom_id res chain seq x y z
N MET A 1 -7.49 0.82 -31.72
CA MET A 1 -7.23 0.97 -30.28
C MET A 1 -7.48 2.42 -29.95
N ARG A 2 -8.32 2.74 -28.96
CA ARG A 2 -8.55 4.14 -28.57
C ARG A 2 -7.28 4.72 -27.93
N THR A 3 -7.03 6.02 -28.11
CA THR A 3 -5.94 6.68 -27.40
C THR A 3 -6.31 6.91 -25.94
N VAL A 4 -5.31 7.20 -25.10
CA VAL A 4 -5.54 7.51 -23.68
C VAL A 4 -6.40 8.77 -23.55
N GLU A 5 -6.20 9.76 -24.40
CA GLU A 5 -6.97 11.01 -24.42
C GLU A 5 -8.45 10.78 -24.77
N GLU A 6 -8.73 9.87 -25.72
CA GLU A 6 -10.09 9.46 -26.06
C GLU A 6 -10.77 8.78 -24.87
N LEU A 7 -10.06 7.87 -24.19
CA LEU A 7 -10.57 7.18 -23.00
C LEU A 7 -10.80 8.12 -21.81
N ILE A 8 -9.93 9.11 -21.59
CA ILE A 8 -10.12 10.13 -20.56
C ILE A 8 -11.37 10.94 -20.85
N THR A 9 -11.55 11.36 -22.10
CA THR A 9 -12.73 12.15 -22.51
C THR A 9 -14.02 11.36 -22.26
N GLU A 10 -14.05 10.09 -22.61
CA GLU A 10 -15.19 9.21 -22.36
C GLU A 10 -15.42 8.96 -20.86
N ALA A 11 -14.36 8.69 -20.09
CA ALA A 11 -14.46 8.49 -18.64
C ALA A 11 -14.99 9.74 -17.92
N LEU A 12 -14.58 10.94 -18.35
CA LEU A 12 -15.06 12.20 -17.80
C LEU A 12 -16.51 12.53 -18.17
N SER A 13 -17.03 11.95 -19.27
CA SER A 13 -18.44 12.08 -19.67
C SER A 13 -19.41 11.27 -18.80
N LEU A 14 -18.90 10.32 -18.01
CA LEU A 14 -19.71 9.46 -17.15
C LEU A 14 -20.29 10.22 -15.94
N PRO A 15 -21.46 9.80 -15.43
CA PRO A 15 -21.98 10.28 -14.15
C PRO A 15 -20.97 10.06 -13.00
N SER A 16 -21.04 10.92 -11.98
CA SER A 16 -20.07 10.89 -10.87
C SER A 16 -19.93 9.52 -10.21
N ALA A 17 -21.02 8.80 -9.97
CA ALA A 17 -21.00 7.47 -9.36
C ALA A 17 -20.27 6.43 -10.23
N SER A 18 -20.49 6.47 -11.55
CA SER A 18 -19.82 5.58 -12.50
C SER A 18 -18.31 5.87 -12.61
N ARG A 19 -17.90 7.13 -12.45
CA ARG A 19 -16.47 7.49 -12.40
C ARG A 19 -15.79 6.93 -11.15
N VAL A 20 -16.46 6.95 -9.99
CA VAL A 20 -15.94 6.34 -8.76
C VAL A 20 -15.72 4.85 -8.95
N LEU A 21 -16.73 4.14 -9.48
CA LEU A 21 -16.61 2.71 -9.79
C LEU A 21 -15.46 2.41 -10.78
N LEU A 22 -15.29 3.25 -11.80
CA LEU A 22 -14.20 3.10 -12.76
C LEU A 22 -12.83 3.31 -12.10
N VAL A 23 -12.70 4.30 -11.21
CA VAL A 23 -11.47 4.52 -10.43
C VAL A 23 -11.15 3.31 -9.55
N GLU A 24 -12.13 2.76 -8.83
CA GLU A 24 -11.94 1.55 -8.01
C GLU A 24 -11.41 0.38 -8.85
N LYS A 25 -12.01 0.12 -10.01
CA LYS A 25 -11.57 -0.96 -10.90
C LYS A 25 -10.19 -0.72 -11.50
N LEU A 26 -9.84 0.52 -11.82
CA LEU A 26 -8.51 0.87 -12.28
C LEU A 26 -7.48 0.67 -11.17
N VAL A 27 -7.77 1.10 -9.93
CA VAL A 27 -6.89 0.87 -8.77
C VAL A 27 -6.71 -0.63 -8.51
N GLU A 28 -7.79 -1.43 -8.49
CA GLU A 28 -7.72 -2.89 -8.37
C GLU A 28 -6.84 -3.52 -9.47
N SER A 29 -6.91 -3.00 -10.71
CA SER A 29 -6.09 -3.51 -11.80
C SER A 29 -4.59 -3.24 -11.64
N LEU A 30 -4.22 -2.21 -10.86
CA LEU A 30 -2.83 -1.89 -10.54
C LEU A 30 -2.26 -2.80 -9.43
N GLU A 31 -3.11 -3.47 -8.64
CA GLU A 31 -2.66 -4.36 -7.56
C GLU A 31 -1.96 -5.64 -8.06
N PHE A 32 -1.94 -5.88 -9.36
CA PHE A 32 -1.24 -7.01 -9.99
C PHE A 32 0.19 -6.68 -10.44
N ASP A 33 0.59 -5.40 -10.41
CA ASP A 33 1.96 -4.96 -10.75
C ASP A 33 2.86 -4.87 -9.50
N VAL A 34 2.64 -5.72 -8.51
CA VAL A 34 3.61 -5.88 -7.42
C VAL A 34 4.84 -6.56 -8.01
N ASP A 35 5.93 -5.82 -8.14
CA ASP A 35 7.24 -6.35 -8.53
C ASP A 35 7.54 -7.59 -7.65
N GLU A 36 7.67 -8.75 -8.29
CA GLU A 36 7.89 -10.04 -7.63
C GLU A 36 9.15 -10.01 -6.74
N THR A 37 10.14 -9.19 -7.12
CA THR A 37 11.34 -8.92 -6.33
C THR A 37 10.98 -8.20 -5.04
N ILE A 38 10.16 -7.15 -5.12
CA ILE A 38 9.70 -6.39 -3.95
C ILE A 38 8.88 -7.29 -3.04
N GLN A 39 7.97 -8.09 -3.60
CA GLN A 39 7.15 -9.03 -2.83
C GLN A 39 8.03 -10.05 -2.09
N THR A 40 9.03 -10.61 -2.77
CA THR A 40 9.97 -11.57 -2.17
C THR A 40 10.75 -10.94 -1.02
N LEU A 41 11.25 -9.71 -1.20
CA LEU A 41 11.99 -8.98 -0.18
C LEU A 41 11.10 -8.66 1.03
N TRP A 42 9.86 -8.22 0.83
CA TRP A 42 8.92 -7.97 1.92
C TRP A 42 8.59 -9.23 2.73
N ILE A 43 8.38 -10.36 2.05
CA ILE A 43 8.13 -11.64 2.71
C ILE A 43 9.35 -12.08 3.52
N ALA A 44 10.55 -11.93 2.97
CA ALA A 44 11.79 -12.26 3.67
C ALA A 44 11.97 -11.42 4.94
N GLU A 45 11.82 -10.10 4.83
CA GLU A 45 11.92 -9.17 5.96
C GLU A 45 10.86 -9.47 7.05
N ALA A 46 9.61 -9.73 6.65
CA ALA A 46 8.54 -10.04 7.58
C ALA A 46 8.81 -11.35 8.36
N LYS A 47 9.32 -12.38 7.69
CA LYS A 47 9.73 -13.65 8.33
C LYS A 47 10.90 -13.42 9.28
N GLN A 48 11.92 -12.68 8.85
CA GLN A 48 13.08 -12.36 9.65
C GLN A 48 12.67 -11.65 10.96
N ARG A 49 11.92 -10.54 10.86
CA ARG A 49 11.49 -9.77 12.06
C ARG A 49 10.66 -10.60 13.03
N ARG A 50 9.75 -11.43 12.52
CA ARG A 50 8.96 -12.35 13.33
C ARG A 50 9.87 -13.32 14.10
N ASP A 51 10.88 -13.86 13.44
CA ASP A 51 11.77 -14.86 14.04
C ASP A 51 12.74 -14.21 15.03
N GLU A 52 13.24 -13.00 14.76
CA GLU A 52 14.02 -12.20 15.72
C GLU A 52 13.25 -11.91 17.01
N ILE A 53 11.96 -11.57 16.91
CA ILE A 53 11.09 -11.38 18.09
C ILE A 53 10.90 -12.71 18.84
N ARG A 54 10.60 -13.80 18.12
CA ARG A 54 10.34 -15.13 18.73
C ARG A 54 11.58 -15.73 19.40
N THR A 55 12.75 -15.48 18.84
CA THR A 55 14.03 -15.94 19.37
C THR A 55 14.58 -15.01 20.47
N GLY A 56 13.96 -13.85 20.68
CA GLY A 56 14.35 -12.86 21.68
C GLY A 56 15.56 -12.02 21.27
N VAL A 57 16.04 -12.14 20.02
CA VAL A 57 17.09 -11.29 19.44
C VAL A 57 16.66 -9.82 19.45
N VAL A 58 15.37 -9.57 19.19
CA VAL A 58 14.77 -8.24 19.28
C VAL A 58 13.69 -8.26 20.35
N GLN A 59 13.72 -7.26 21.25
CA GLN A 59 12.68 -7.04 22.24
C GLN A 59 11.64 -6.06 21.68
N PRO A 60 10.38 -6.47 21.47
CA PRO A 60 9.34 -5.57 21.00
C PRO A 60 8.95 -4.58 22.11
N ILE A 61 8.51 -3.39 21.70
CA ILE A 61 7.87 -2.41 22.59
C ILE A 61 6.34 -2.45 22.41
N PRO A 62 5.55 -2.04 23.41
CA PRO A 62 4.11 -1.89 23.26
C PRO A 62 3.73 -0.95 22.11
N GLY A 63 2.71 -1.33 21.33
CA GLY A 63 2.30 -0.57 20.14
C GLY A 63 1.92 0.90 20.44
N GLU A 64 1.21 1.14 21.54
CA GLU A 64 0.88 2.50 21.99
C GLU A 64 2.13 3.32 22.32
N GLU A 65 3.14 2.70 22.92
CA GLU A 65 4.41 3.38 23.21
C GLU A 65 5.12 3.77 21.92
N ALA A 66 5.22 2.84 20.95
CA ALA A 66 5.81 3.09 19.64
C ALA A 66 5.11 4.25 18.90
N LEU A 67 3.78 4.22 18.82
CA LEU A 67 3.00 5.28 18.16
C LEU A 67 3.14 6.63 18.88
N SER A 68 3.21 6.62 20.21
CA SER A 68 3.45 7.85 20.99
C SER A 68 4.81 8.48 20.66
N GLN A 69 5.86 7.66 20.46
CA GLN A 69 7.18 8.13 20.08
C GLN A 69 7.17 8.78 18.69
N VAL A 70 6.50 8.16 17.72
CA VAL A 70 6.37 8.71 16.35
C VAL A 70 5.66 10.06 16.37
N ARG A 71 4.53 10.18 17.08
CA ARG A 71 3.79 11.46 17.18
C ARG A 71 4.67 12.58 17.74
N ARG A 72 5.40 12.32 18.83
CA ARG A 72 6.34 13.30 19.42
C ARG A 72 7.45 13.75 18.46
N LEU A 73 7.84 12.91 17.49
CA LEU A 73 8.84 13.29 16.48
C LEU A 73 8.27 14.20 15.39
N LEU A 74 6.97 14.12 15.13
CA LEU A 74 6.27 14.92 14.13
C LEU A 74 5.81 16.29 14.66
N ASP A 75 5.69 16.45 15.98
CA ASP A 75 5.30 17.71 16.64
C ASP A 75 6.47 18.71 16.81
N LYS A 76 7.58 18.52 16.08
CA LYS A 76 8.75 19.43 16.04
C LYS A 76 8.78 20.22 14.74
#